data_AF-A0A7J9ZXG4-F1
#
_entry.id   AF-A0A7J9ZXG4-F1
#
_cell.length_a   1.000
_cell.length_b   1.000
_cell.length_c   1.000
_cell.angle_alpha   90.00
_cell.angle_beta   90.00
_cell.angle_gamma   90.00
#
_symmetry.space_group_name_H-M   'P 1'
#
loop_
_entity.id
_entity.type
_entity.pdbx_description
1 polymer ?
#
loop_
_entity_poly.entity_id
_entity_poly.type
_entity_poly.pdbx_seq_one_letter_code
_entity_poly.pdbx_strand_id
1 'polypeptide(L)'
;VNNADRLRIDDQWDQVRSRGAPPAIKDGAYHQVRVTHCASTGEIAVHVDGSRTPLMTAVTFASGRVGFGSFDNIGRLRDLTVRGVVR
;
A
#
# COMPACT_ATOMS: atom_id res chain seq x y z
N VAL A 1 -12.02 11.50 -8.70
CA VAL A 1 -10.77 11.38 -9.49
C VAL A 1 -11.09 11.73 -10.93
N ASN A 2 -10.31 12.59 -11.55
CA ASN A 2 -10.68 13.36 -12.76
C ASN A 2 -10.64 12.55 -14.07
N ASN A 3 -11.20 11.34 -14.09
CA ASN A 3 -11.24 10.44 -15.25
C ASN A 3 -9.87 10.12 -15.89
N ALA A 4 -8.78 10.41 -15.18
CA ALA A 4 -7.43 10.11 -15.62
C ALA A 4 -7.14 8.61 -15.52
N ASP A 5 -6.26 8.13 -16.40
CA ASP A 5 -5.78 6.76 -16.38
C ASP A 5 -5.20 6.41 -15.02
N ARG A 6 -5.59 5.24 -14.51
CA ARG A 6 -5.04 4.70 -13.25
C ARG A 6 -3.75 3.99 -13.59
N LEU A 7 -2.62 4.60 -13.22
CA LEU A 7 -1.32 3.96 -13.35
C LEU A 7 -1.06 3.04 -12.16
N ARG A 8 -0.69 1.79 -12.46
CA ARG A 8 -0.19 0.84 -11.46
C ARG A 8 1.28 1.12 -11.16
N ILE A 9 1.65 1.05 -9.88
CA ILE A 9 2.98 1.50 -9.40
C ILE A 9 3.70 0.46 -8.53
N ASP A 10 3.04 -0.65 -8.20
CA ASP A 10 3.60 -1.71 -7.35
C ASP A 10 4.51 -2.68 -8.11
N ASP A 11 5.45 -3.27 -7.37
CA ASP A 11 6.40 -4.29 -7.81
C ASP A 11 5.79 -5.70 -7.99
N GLN A 12 4.51 -5.88 -7.69
CA GLN A 12 3.84 -7.18 -7.73
C GLN A 12 3.13 -7.49 -9.07
N TRP A 13 3.18 -6.58 -10.03
CA TRP A 13 2.52 -6.75 -11.33
C TRP A 13 3.43 -7.42 -12.36
N ASP A 14 2.98 -8.56 -12.90
CA ASP A 14 3.55 -9.18 -14.09
C ASP A 14 2.82 -8.65 -15.34
N GLN A 15 3.47 -7.72 -16.05
CA GLN A 15 2.90 -7.11 -17.25
C GLN A 15 2.75 -8.10 -18.41
N VAL A 16 3.66 -9.07 -18.55
CA VAL A 16 3.64 -10.03 -19.66
C VAL A 16 2.47 -11.01 -19.49
N ARG A 17 2.22 -11.46 -18.26
CA ARG A 17 1.13 -12.39 -17.96
C ARG A 17 -0.19 -11.70 -17.65
N SER A 18 -0.19 -10.37 -17.51
CA SER A 18 -1.33 -9.58 -17.03
C SER A 18 -1.87 -10.12 -15.70
N ARG A 19 -0.97 -10.31 -14.72
CA ARG A 19 -1.30 -10.91 -13.42
C ARG A 19 -0.69 -10.12 -12.25
N GLY A 20 -1.51 -9.88 -11.22
CA GLY A 20 -1.05 -9.31 -9.96
C GLY A 20 -0.73 -10.37 -8.91
N ALA A 21 -0.28 -9.92 -7.75
CA ALA A 21 -0.04 -10.78 -6.59
C ALA A 21 -1.29 -11.59 -6.17
N PRO A 22 -1.10 -12.78 -5.58
CA PRO A 22 -2.17 -13.50 -4.92
C PRO A 22 -2.69 -12.70 -3.71
N PRO A 23 -3.90 -13.03 -3.19
CA PRO A 23 -4.43 -12.37 -2.00
C PRO A 23 -3.49 -12.52 -0.80
N ALA A 24 -3.14 -11.39 -0.18
CA ALA A 24 -2.30 -11.35 1.02
C ALA A 24 -3.11 -11.61 2.31
N ILE A 25 -4.38 -11.20 2.33
CA ILE A 25 -5.34 -11.44 3.40
C ILE A 25 -6.47 -12.28 2.80
N LYS A 26 -6.86 -13.36 3.50
CA LYS A 26 -7.81 -14.37 2.98
C LYS A 26 -8.96 -14.67 3.94
N ASP A 27 -9.03 -13.94 5.05
CA ASP A 27 -10.04 -14.11 6.07
C ASP A 27 -10.59 -12.76 6.53
N GLY A 28 -11.49 -12.78 7.52
CA GLY A 28 -12.13 -11.60 8.08
C GLY A 28 -11.51 -11.08 9.38
N ALA A 29 -10.31 -11.54 9.75
CA ALA A 29 -9.64 -11.11 10.97
C ALA A 29 -9.07 -9.68 10.82
N TYR A 30 -8.70 -9.09 11.94
CA TYR A 30 -7.94 -7.84 11.94
C TYR A 30 -6.47 -8.13 11.64
N HIS A 31 -5.92 -7.48 10.62
CA HIS A 31 -4.50 -7.54 10.27
C HIS A 31 -3.82 -6.20 10.53
N GLN A 32 -2.56 -6.25 10.91
CA GLN A 32 -1.77 -5.03 11.14
C GLN A 32 -1.07 -4.63 9.86
N VAL A 33 -1.37 -3.45 9.32
CA VAL A 33 -0.74 -2.93 8.10
C VAL A 33 0.11 -1.70 8.44
N ARG A 34 1.39 -1.75 8.06
CA ARG A 34 2.31 -0.62 8.17
C ARG A 34 2.80 -0.22 6.79
N VAL A 35 2.57 1.05 6.44
CA VAL A 35 3.15 1.69 5.25
C VAL A 35 4.30 2.57 5.70
N THR A 36 5.47 2.40 5.10
CA THR A 36 6.60 3.31 5.24
C THR A 36 6.78 4.08 3.95
N HIS A 37 7.05 5.38 4.05
CA HIS A 37 7.33 6.25 2.92
C HIS A 37 8.56 7.11 3.20
N CYS A 38 9.54 7.09 2.30
CA CYS A 38 10.72 7.94 2.38
C CYS A 38 10.58 9.09 1.39
N ALA A 39 10.30 10.30 1.88
CA ALA A 39 10.00 11.44 1.02
C ALA A 39 11.16 11.84 0.09
N SER A 40 12.42 11.63 0.50
CA SER A 40 13.60 11.97 -0.31
C SER A 40 13.83 11.03 -1.49
N THR A 41 13.46 9.76 -1.36
CA THR A 41 13.66 8.74 -2.42
C THR A 41 12.36 8.40 -3.13
N GLY A 42 11.19 8.72 -2.54
CA GLY A 42 9.88 8.30 -3.01
C GLY A 42 9.56 6.83 -2.74
N GLU A 43 10.43 6.10 -2.03
CA GLU A 43 10.22 4.69 -1.67
C GLU A 43 8.98 4.52 -0.80
N ILE A 44 8.12 3.59 -1.19
CA ILE A 44 6.95 3.14 -0.44
C ILE A 44 7.08 1.64 -0.21
N ALA A 45 6.86 1.20 1.02
CA ALA A 45 6.87 -0.22 1.37
C ALA A 45 5.70 -0.56 2.30
N VAL A 46 4.97 -1.62 1.95
CA VAL A 46 3.82 -2.12 2.70
C VAL A 46 4.21 -3.38 3.45
N HIS A 47 3.93 -3.42 4.74
CA HIS A 47 4.19 -4.56 5.61
C HIS A 47 2.88 -5.02 6.25
N VAL A 48 2.71 -6.33 6.38
CA VAL A 48 1.53 -6.95 6.96
C VAL A 48 1.95 -7.82 8.14
N ASP A 49 1.15 -7.80 9.20
CA ASP A 49 1.27 -8.63 10.41
C ASP A 49 2.65 -8.59 11.06
N GLY A 50 3.24 -7.39 11.11
CA GLY A 50 4.52 -7.16 11.77
C GLY A 50 5.75 -7.63 10.98
N SER A 51 5.59 -8.11 9.74
CA SER A 51 6.71 -8.53 8.90
C SER A 51 7.77 -7.44 8.77
N ARG A 52 9.04 -7.87 8.79
CA ARG A 52 10.21 -7.02 8.49
C ARG A 52 10.47 -6.91 6.99
N THR A 53 10.08 -7.92 6.23
CA THR A 53 10.15 -7.91 4.77
C THR A 53 8.89 -7.26 4.23
N PRO A 54 8.99 -6.31 3.28
CA PRO A 54 7.81 -5.74 2.66
C PRO A 54 7.05 -6.80 1.86
N LEU A 55 5.73 -6.76 1.93
CA LEU A 55 4.85 -7.51 1.05
C LEU A 55 4.89 -6.93 -0.37
N MET A 56 4.90 -5.61 -0.47
CA MET A 56 4.79 -4.84 -1.71
C MET A 56 5.59 -3.55 -1.60
N THR A 57 6.24 -3.14 -2.69
CA THR A 57 6.97 -1.87 -2.79
C THR A 57 6.56 -1.06 -4.02
N ALA A 58 6.81 0.26 -3.99
CA ALA A 58 6.60 1.19 -5.10
C ALA A 58 7.54 2.41 -4.96
N VAL A 59 7.79 3.14 -6.06
CA VAL A 59 8.59 4.38 -6.06
C VAL A 59 7.93 5.43 -6.93
N THR A 60 7.38 6.50 -6.34
CA THR A 60 6.65 7.48 -7.18
C THR A 60 6.50 8.88 -6.57
N PHE A 61 6.00 9.02 -5.34
CA PHE A 61 5.54 10.32 -4.82
C PHE A 61 6.49 10.85 -3.74
N ALA A 62 6.82 12.14 -3.76
CA ALA A 62 7.57 12.78 -2.68
C ALA A 62 6.66 13.25 -1.53
N SER A 63 5.39 13.56 -1.82
CA SER A 63 4.39 13.99 -0.82
C SER A 63 2.97 13.76 -1.31
N GLY A 64 1.99 13.81 -0.40
CA GLY A 64 0.58 13.65 -0.71
C GLY A 64 -0.29 13.58 0.55
N ARG A 65 -1.60 13.43 0.35
CA ARG A 65 -2.54 13.15 1.45
C ARG A 65 -2.57 11.66 1.76
N VAL A 66 -2.74 11.33 3.04
CA VAL A 66 -3.05 9.96 3.48
C VAL A 66 -4.57 9.77 3.47
N GLY A 67 -5.03 8.62 2.97
CA GLY A 67 -6.43 8.27 2.92
C GLY A 67 -6.66 6.77 2.95
N PHE A 68 -7.91 6.38 3.21
CA PHE A 68 -8.35 5.00 3.25
C PHE A 68 -9.58 4.85 2.37
N GLY A 69 -9.69 3.71 1.71
CA GLY A 69 -10.82 3.36 0.88
C GLY A 69 -10.96 1.86 0.78
N SER A 70 -12.14 1.42 0.36
CA SER A 70 -12.38 0.05 -0.03
C SER A 70 -12.80 -0.02 -1.49
N PHE A 71 -12.65 -1.20 -2.08
CA PHE A 71 -13.05 -1.49 -3.44
C PHE A 71 -13.80 -2.82 -3.44
N ASP A 72 -14.95 -2.88 -4.12
CA ASP A 72 -15.86 -4.03 -4.23
C ASP A 72 -16.42 -4.64 -2.93
N ASN A 73 -15.98 -4.20 -1.75
CA ASN A 73 -16.50 -4.68 -0.47
C ASN A 73 -16.34 -3.65 0.66
N ILE A 74 -16.88 -3.96 1.85
CA ILE A 74 -16.79 -3.14 3.06
C ILE A 74 -15.42 -3.37 3.72
N GLY A 75 -14.67 -2.29 3.91
CA GLY A 75 -13.47 -2.26 4.75
C GLY A 75 -13.75 -1.63 6.12
N ARG A 76 -13.08 -2.11 7.17
CA ARG A 76 -13.07 -1.49 8.50
C ARG A 76 -11.64 -1.15 8.90
N LEU A 77 -11.45 0.03 9.46
CA LEU A 77 -10.17 0.50 9.98
C LEU A 77 -10.33 0.89 11.45
N ARG A 78 -9.32 0.60 12.26
CA ARG A 78 -9.16 1.14 13.62
C ARG A 78 -7.69 1.40 13.89
N ASP A 79 -7.41 2.16 14.95
CA ASP A 79 -6.06 2.40 15.47
C ASP A 79 -5.09 3.05 14.46
N LEU A 80 -5.62 3.89 13.58
CA LEU A 80 -4.82 4.63 12.63
C LEU A 80 -3.89 5.62 13.33
N THR A 81 -2.59 5.50 13.05
CA THR A 81 -1.58 6.47 13.43
C THR A 81 -0.73 6.85 12.22
N VAL A 82 -0.51 8.15 12.03
CA VAL A 82 0.41 8.68 11.01
C VAL A 82 1.46 9.52 11.73
N ARG A 83 2.74 9.26 11.45
CA ARG A 83 3.86 9.98 12.04
C ARG A 83 4.91 10.27 10.97
N GLY A 84 5.41 11.50 10.97
CA GLY A 84 6.66 11.84 10.31
C GLY A 84 7.80 11.67 11.29
N VAL A 85 8.93 11.14 10.82
CA VAL A 85 10.18 11.06 11.57
C VAL A 85 11.31 11.55 10.69
N VAL A 86 12.28 12.26 11.26
CA VAL A 86 13.53 12.58 10.58
C VAL A 86 14.39 11.30 10.61
N ARG A 87 14.96 10.93 9.46
CA ARG A 87 15.87 9.78 9.35
C ARG A 87 17.29 10.19 9.73
#